data_AF-A0A945ALN0-F1
#
_entry.id   AF-A0A945ALN0-F1
#
_cell.length_a   1.000
_cell.length_b   1.000
_cell.length_c   1.000
_cell.angle_alpha   90.00
_cell.angle_beta   90.00
_cell.angle_gamma   90.00
#
_symmetry.space_group_name_H-M   'P 1'
#
loop_
_entity.id
_entity.type
_entity.pdbx_description
1 polymer ?
#
loop_
_entity_poly.entity_id
_entity_poly.type
_entity_poly.pdbx_seq_one_letter_code
_entity_poly.pdbx_strand_id
1 'polypeptide(L)'
;MFNGGSLHTWKEYFGDAARIIGVDLNPIALELEKDGFEIYIGNQESADFWLDLKSKVGDVDIILDDGGHKNGQQIATLFMVLN
;
A
#
# COMPACT_ATOMS: atom_id res chain seq x y z
N MET A 1 -3.14 2.85 6.99
CA MET A 1 -2.83 1.54 7.62
C MET A 1 -2.75 1.70 9.13
N PHE A 2 -3.64 1.05 9.87
CA PHE A 2 -3.65 1.11 11.34
C PHE A 2 -3.10 -0.20 11.91
N ASN A 3 -1.91 -0.15 12.54
CA ASN A 3 -1.22 -1.27 13.21
C ASN A 3 -0.99 -2.55 12.37
N GLY A 4 -1.18 -2.51 11.05
CA GLY A 4 -0.92 -3.65 10.15
C GLY A 4 -1.86 -4.85 10.28
N GLY A 5 -2.99 -4.72 11.00
CA GLY A 5 -3.91 -5.86 11.21
C GLY A 5 -4.43 -6.47 9.91
N SER A 6 -4.81 -5.63 8.94
CA SER A 6 -5.28 -6.08 7.62
C SER A 6 -4.20 -6.79 6.81
N LEU A 7 -2.93 -6.37 6.92
CA LEU A 7 -1.81 -7.01 6.20
C LEU A 7 -1.64 -8.46 6.65
N HIS A 8 -1.76 -8.71 7.96
CA HIS A 8 -1.72 -10.06 8.52
C HIS A 8 -2.89 -10.90 8.02
N THR A 9 -4.12 -10.34 7.99
CA THR A 9 -5.28 -11.02 7.42
C THR A 9 -5.07 -11.42 5.96
N TRP A 10 -4.52 -10.52 5.14
CA TRP A 10 -4.28 -10.82 3.72
C TRP A 10 -3.16 -11.83 3.51
N LYS A 11 -2.11 -11.79 4.34
CA LYS A 11 -1.05 -12.81 4.32
C LYS A 11 -1.59 -14.19 4.68
N GLU A 12 -2.43 -14.29 5.70
CA GLU A 12 -3.08 -15.54 6.09
C GLU A 12 -4.02 -16.06 4.99
N TYR A 13 -4.79 -15.16 4.36
CA TYR A 13 -5.76 -15.53 3.33
C TYR A 13 -5.11 -16.00 2.01
N PHE A 14 -4.11 -15.26 1.51
CA PHE A 14 -3.46 -15.57 0.23
C PHE A 14 -2.27 -16.53 0.37
N GLY A 15 -1.74 -16.72 1.57
CA GLY A 15 -0.64 -17.64 1.87
C GLY A 15 0.76 -17.09 1.57
N ASP A 16 1.78 -17.87 1.91
CA ASP A 16 3.20 -17.43 1.90
C ASP A 16 3.77 -17.05 0.53
N ALA A 17 3.13 -17.50 -0.56
CA ALA A 17 3.53 -17.13 -1.91
C ALA A 17 3.08 -15.71 -2.29
N ALA A 18 2.14 -15.12 -1.52
CA ALA A 18 1.62 -13.80 -1.78
C ALA A 18 2.59 -12.72 -1.30
N ARG A 19 2.85 -11.75 -2.17
CA ARG A 19 3.60 -10.55 -1.85
C ARG A 19 2.63 -9.50 -1.31
N ILE A 20 2.67 -9.24 0.00
CA ILE A 20 1.78 -8.26 0.65
C ILE A 20 2.54 -6.96 0.87
N ILE A 21 2.04 -5.88 0.25
CA ILE A 21 2.66 -4.56 0.25
C ILE A 21 1.76 -3.57 0.98
N GLY A 22 2.36 -2.80 1.88
CA GLY A 22 1.70 -1.75 2.63
C GLY A 22 2.14 -0.35 2.18
N VAL A 23 1.20 0.57 2.06
CA VAL A 23 1.46 2.00 1.84
C VAL A 23 0.87 2.79 3.00
N ASP A 24 1.66 3.65 3.63
CA ASP A 24 1.19 4.56 4.68
C ASP A 24 1.91 5.90 4.63
N LEU A 25 1.27 6.97 5.12
CA LEU A 25 1.91 8.28 5.26
C LEU A 25 2.79 8.35 6.52
N ASN A 26 2.44 7.60 7.56
CA ASN A 26 3.10 7.62 8.85
C ASN A 26 4.32 6.66 8.87
N PRO A 27 5.54 7.16 9.12
CA PRO A 27 6.74 6.33 9.15
C PRO A 27 6.74 5.24 10.22
N ILE A 28 5.88 5.33 11.24
CA ILE A 28 5.70 4.24 12.24
C ILE A 28 5.34 2.92 11.56
N ALA A 29 4.67 2.95 10.40
CA ALA A 29 4.31 1.73 9.66
C ALA A 29 5.53 0.87 9.25
N LEU A 30 6.73 1.45 9.15
CA LEU A 30 7.97 0.70 8.86
C LEU A 30 8.26 -0.39 9.91
N GLU A 31 7.73 -0.28 11.13
CA GLU A 31 7.88 -1.33 12.13
C GLU A 31 7.30 -2.69 11.68
N LEU A 32 6.36 -2.70 10.72
CA LEU A 32 5.76 -3.93 10.19
C LEU A 32 6.71 -4.70 9.26
N GLU A 33 7.84 -4.11 8.84
CA GLU A 33 8.88 -4.84 8.10
C GLU A 33 9.45 -6.00 8.93
N LYS A 34 9.43 -5.90 10.27
CA LYS A 34 9.86 -6.98 11.18
C LYS A 34 9.00 -8.25 11.04
N ASP A 35 7.77 -8.10 10.56
CA ASP A 35 6.81 -9.18 10.34
C ASP A 35 6.89 -9.73 8.90
N GLY A 36 7.85 -9.21 8.11
CA GLY A 36 8.14 -9.62 6.74
C GLY A 36 7.26 -8.96 5.68
N PHE A 37 6.67 -7.80 5.98
CA PHE A 37 5.94 -7.00 4.99
C PHE A 37 6.85 -6.02 4.27
N GLU A 38 6.52 -5.71 3.02
CA GLU A 38 7.12 -4.57 2.30
C GLU A 38 6.30 -3.32 2.60
N ILE A 39 6.93 -2.28 3.16
CA ILE A 39 6.26 -1.04 3.55
C ILE A 39 6.86 0.14 2.78
N TYR A 40 5.98 0.94 2.17
CA TYR A 40 6.36 2.17 1.48
C TYR A 40 5.72 3.37 2.15
N ILE A 41 6.54 4.33 2.54
CA ILE A 41 6.06 5.57 3.14
C ILE A 41 5.79 6.61 2.05
N GLY A 42 4.54 7.06 1.96
CA GLY A 42 4.13 7.98 0.91
C GLY A 42 2.72 8.55 1.05
N ASN A 43 2.48 9.62 0.31
CA ASN A 43 1.16 10.22 0.19
C ASN A 43 0.44 9.65 -1.03
N GLN A 44 -0.74 9.03 -0.83
CA GLN A 44 -1.56 8.50 -1.92
C GLN A 44 -2.03 9.56 -2.93
N GLU A 45 -2.00 10.84 -2.58
CA GLU A 45 -2.31 11.95 -3.51
C GLU A 45 -1.09 12.41 -4.33
N SER A 46 0.10 11.88 -4.07
CA SER A 46 1.33 12.30 -4.74
C SER A 46 1.60 11.46 -6.00
N ALA A 47 1.58 12.12 -7.17
CA ALA A 47 1.94 11.49 -8.43
C ALA A 47 3.37 10.93 -8.43
N ASP A 48 4.32 11.70 -7.88
CA ASP A 48 5.73 11.30 -7.80
C ASP A 48 5.91 10.04 -6.95
N PHE A 49 5.12 9.90 -5.88
CA PHE A 49 5.12 8.68 -5.07
C PHE A 49 4.64 7.47 -5.88
N TRP A 50 3.56 7.60 -6.64
CA TRP A 50 3.05 6.50 -7.45
C TRP A 50 4.01 6.10 -8.57
N LEU A 51 4.67 7.06 -9.22
CA LEU A 51 5.69 6.78 -10.22
C LEU A 51 6.87 5.99 -9.62
N ASP A 52 7.36 6.43 -8.46
CA ASP A 52 8.43 5.75 -7.73
C ASP A 52 8.00 4.34 -7.26
N LEU A 53 6.82 4.21 -6.65
CA LEU A 53 6.27 2.94 -6.16
C LEU A 53 6.12 1.94 -7.31
N LYS A 54 5.52 2.35 -8.43
CA LYS A 54 5.35 1.48 -9.61
C LYS A 54 6.69 0.99 -10.15
N SER A 55 7.71 1.85 -10.17
CA SER A 55 9.05 1.47 -10.63
C SER A 55 9.72 0.41 -9.74
N LYS A 56 9.36 0.37 -8.45
CA LYS A 56 9.92 -0.57 -7.46
C LYS A 56 9.10 -1.85 -7.34
N VAL A 57 7.78 -1.74 -7.39
CA VAL A 57 6.85 -2.84 -7.14
C VAL A 57 6.53 -3.63 -8.41
N GLY A 58 6.40 -2.94 -9.55
CA GLY A 58 5.88 -3.53 -10.78
C GLY A 58 4.35 -3.66 -10.77
N ASP A 59 3.83 -4.63 -11.51
CA ASP A 59 2.39 -4.89 -11.63
C ASP A 59 1.80 -5.42 -10.31
N VAL A 60 0.53 -5.09 -10.05
CA VAL A 60 -0.19 -5.47 -8.82
C VAL A 60 -1.52 -6.11 -9.18
N ASP A 61 -1.80 -7.31 -8.66
CA ASP A 61 -3.02 -8.06 -8.94
C ASP A 61 -4.26 -7.47 -8.25
N ILE A 62 -4.09 -6.97 -7.01
CA ILE A 62 -5.17 -6.48 -6.16
C ILE A 62 -4.71 -5.20 -5.45
N ILE A 63 -5.52 -4.15 -5.52
CA ILE A 63 -5.32 -2.91 -4.78
C ILE A 63 -6.54 -2.63 -3.91
N LEU A 64 -6.28 -2.29 -2.65
CA LEU A 64 -7.28 -1.90 -1.66
C LEU A 64 -6.98 -0.49 -1.18
N ASP A 65 -7.83 0.48 -1.52
CA ASP A 65 -7.75 1.84 -0.99
C ASP A 65 -8.57 1.95 0.30
N ASP A 66 -7.87 1.79 1.42
CA ASP A 66 -8.38 1.99 2.78
C ASP A 66 -7.54 3.08 3.50
N GLY A 67 -7.23 4.14 2.75
CA GLY A 67 -6.39 5.26 3.19
C GLY A 67 -7.15 6.36 3.93
N GLY A 68 -6.90 7.62 3.58
CA GLY A 68 -7.44 8.77 4.34
C GLY A 68 -8.94 9.08 4.15
N HIS A 69 -9.67 8.27 3.38
CA HIS A 69 -11.14 8.33 3.17
C HIS A 69 -11.70 9.66 2.64
N LYS A 70 -10.88 10.54 2.07
CA LYS A 70 -11.36 11.72 1.36
C LYS A 70 -11.63 11.37 -0.10
N ASN A 71 -12.69 11.94 -0.68
CA ASN A 71 -13.03 11.71 -2.09
C ASN A 71 -11.85 12.01 -3.04
N GLY A 72 -11.12 13.10 -2.79
CA GLY A 72 -9.94 13.46 -3.61
C GLY A 72 -8.83 12.42 -3.54
N GLN A 73 -8.61 11.84 -2.36
CA GLN A 73 -7.61 10.79 -2.13
C GLN A 73 -7.96 9.51 -2.90
N GLN A 74 -9.21 9.07 -2.83
CA GLN A 74 -9.66 7.86 -3.52
C GLN A 74 -9.68 8.03 -5.05
N ILE A 75 -10.09 9.20 -5.54
CA ILE A 75 -10.02 9.55 -6.97
C ILE A 75 -8.56 9.55 -7.44
N ALA A 76 -7.65 10.15 -6.67
CA ALA A 76 -6.23 10.18 -6.99
C ALA A 76 -5.64 8.76 -7.05
N THR A 77 -5.87 7.93 -6.03
CA THR A 77 -5.43 6.51 -6.03
C THR A 77 -5.94 5.78 -7.26
N LEU A 78 -7.24 5.86 -7.55
CA LEU A 78 -7.84 5.17 -8.70
C LEU A 78 -7.20 5.61 -10.01
N PHE A 79 -7.03 6.92 -10.20
CA PHE A 79 -6.41 7.47 -11.41
C PHE A 79 -4.94 7.02 -11.55
N MET A 80 -4.16 7.13 -10.47
CA MET A 80 -2.74 6.80 -10.48
C MET A 80 -2.47 5.31 -10.62
N VAL A 81 -3.38 4.45 -10.19
CA VAL A 81 -3.26 3.00 -10.37
C VAL A 81 -3.50 2.62 -11.83
N LEU A 82 -4.54 3.17 -12.44
CA LEU A 82 -4.99 2.78 -13.79
C LEU A 82 -4.17 3.41 -14.93
N ASN A 83 -3.34 4.41 -14.66
CA ASN A 83 -2.48 5.09 -15.64
C ASN A 83 -1.01 5.00 -15.24
#